data_AF-A0A2D8UYD3-F1
#
_entry.id   AF-A0A2D8UYD3-F1
#
_cell.length_a   1.000
_cell.length_b   1.000
_cell.length_c   1.000
_cell.angle_alpha   90.00
_cell.angle_beta   90.00
_cell.angle_gamma   90.00
#
_symmetry.space_group_name_H-M   'P 1'
#
loop_
_entity.id
_entity.type
_entity.pdbx_description
1 polymer ?
#
loop_
_entity_poly.entity_id
_entity_poly.type
_entity_poly.pdbx_seq_one_letter_code
_entity_poly.pdbx_strand_id
1 'polypeptide(L)' 'MSVGWHMKLVDIESLQTIWEINEIFDGGNGSVATAAFQYYEAEIGAGFRKPDPELVLASPRLFGQYTLHSVFSTLPLR' A
#
# COMPACT_ATOMS: atom_id res chain seq x y z
N MET A 1 -10.03 -0.63 -9.54
CA MET A 1 -8.65 -0.29 -9.97
C MET A 1 -7.73 -1.34 -9.43
N SER A 2 -6.69 -1.74 -10.16
CA SER A 2 -5.77 -2.78 -9.68
C SER A 2 -4.32 -2.37 -9.91
N VAL A 3 -3.44 -2.67 -8.95
CA VAL A 3 -2.00 -2.38 -8.98
C VAL A 3 -1.25 -3.62 -8.50
N GLY A 4 -0.17 -3.99 -9.19
CA GLY A 4 0.69 -5.10 -8.81
C GLY A 4 2.10 -4.63 -8.44
N TRP A 5 2.67 -5.22 -7.41
CA TRP A 5 4.05 -4.96 -6.96
C TRP A 5 4.84 -6.27 -6.95
N HIS A 6 6.00 -6.25 -7.59
CA HIS A 6 7.01 -7.29 -7.48
C HIS A 6 8.33 -6.64 -7.06
N MET A 7 8.74 -6.86 -5.81
CA MET A 7 9.91 -6.21 -5.22
C MET A 7 10.73 -7.21 -4.42
N LYS A 8 12.04 -6.97 -4.36
CA LYS A 8 12.99 -7.76 -3.57
C LYS A 8 13.93 -6.82 -2.82
N LEU A 9 14.20 -7.14 -1.56
CA LEU A 9 15.28 -6.56 -0.78
C LEU A 9 16.38 -7.60 -0.68
N VAL A 10 17.57 -7.24 -1.16
CA VAL A 10 18.74 -8.12 -1.20
C VAL A 10 19.80 -7.55 -0.28
N ASP A 11 20.34 -8.40 0.60
CA ASP A 11 21.52 -8.08 1.37
C ASP A 11 22.77 -8.17 0.48
N ILE A 12 23.58 -7.12 0.45
CA ILE A 12 24.73 -7.03 -0.45
C ILE A 12 25.94 -7.81 0.06
N GLU A 13 26.00 -8.14 1.35
CA GLU A 13 27.11 -8.90 1.92
C GLU A 13 26.94 -10.40 1.68
N SER A 14 25.76 -10.93 2.01
CA SER A 14 25.44 -12.35 1.80
C SER A 14 24.89 -12.69 0.41
N LEU A 15 24.53 -11.67 -0.38
CA LEU A 15 23.81 -11.78 -1.66
C LEU A 15 22.48 -12.53 -1.56
N GLN A 16 21.90 -12.62 -0.37
CA GLN A 16 20.62 -13.29 -0.14
C GLN A 16 19.45 -12.32 -0.29
N THR A 17 18.32 -12.82 -0.79
CA THR A 17 17.04 -12.09 -0.71
C THR A 17 16.50 -12.22 0.70
N ILE A 18 16.41 -11.10 1.42
CA ILE A 18 15.97 -11.07 2.82
C ILE A 18 14.50 -10.69 2.97
N TRP A 19 13.89 -10.15 1.91
CA TRP A 19 12.46 -9.89 1.82
C TRP A 19 12.05 -9.82 0.36
N GLU A 20 10.86 -10.35 0.04
CA GLU A 20 10.29 -10.36 -1.30
C GLU A 20 8.77 -10.20 -1.20
N ILE A 21 8.20 -9.53 -2.19
CA ILE A 21 6.76 -9.45 -2.36
C ILE A 21 6.40 -9.63 -3.83
N ASN A 22 5.27 -10.31 -4.07
CA ASN A 22 4.64 -10.45 -5.37
C ASN A 22 3.13 -10.42 -5.17
N GLU A 23 2.57 -9.21 -5.05
CA GLU A 23 1.20 -9.01 -4.61
C GLU A 23 0.41 -8.13 -5.57
N ILE A 24 -0.89 -8.44 -5.71
CA ILE A 24 -1.84 -7.67 -6.52
C ILE A 24 -2.92 -7.11 -5.60
N PHE A 25 -3.03 -5.79 -5.60
CA PHE A 25 -4.08 -5.06 -4.89
C PHE A 25 -5.19 -4.73 -5.88
N ASP A 26 -6.36 -5.33 -5.69
CA ASP A 26 -7.56 -5.03 -6.45
C ASP A 26 -8.55 -4.25 -5.59
N GLY A 27 -8.81 -2.99 -5.94
CA GLY A 27 -9.79 -2.14 -5.26
C GLY A 27 -11.23 -2.61 -5.41
N GLY A 28 -11.53 -3.59 -6.28
CA GLY A 28 -12.81 -4.29 -6.30
C GLY A 28 -12.96 -5.33 -5.17
N ASN A 29 -11.86 -5.72 -4.52
CA ASN A 29 -11.86 -6.64 -3.40
C ASN A 29 -12.22 -5.92 -2.10
N GLY A 30 -13.19 -6.43 -1.35
CA GLY A 30 -13.66 -5.83 -0.11
C GLY A 30 -12.60 -5.70 0.99
N SER A 31 -11.61 -6.61 1.06
CA SER A 31 -10.53 -6.50 2.05
C SER A 31 -9.57 -5.36 1.71
N VAL A 32 -9.23 -5.21 0.43
CA VAL A 32 -8.40 -4.10 -0.09
C VAL A 32 -9.12 -2.77 0.10
N ALA A 33 -10.41 -2.70 -0.20
CA ALA A 33 -11.23 -1.51 0.06
C ALA A 33 -11.24 -1.12 1.54
N THR A 34 -11.38 -2.10 2.43
CA THR A 34 -11.34 -1.88 3.89
C THR A 34 -9.97 -1.37 4.34
N ALA A 35 -8.88 -1.94 3.84
CA ALA A 35 -7.52 -1.51 4.18
C ALA A 35 -7.20 -0.11 3.61
N ALA A 36 -7.69 0.22 2.41
CA ALA A 36 -7.57 1.56 1.84
C ALA A 36 -8.30 2.63 2.68
N PHE A 37 -9.47 2.28 3.22
CA PHE A 37 -10.18 3.13 4.19
C PHE A 37 -9.36 3.36 5.47
N GLN A 38 -8.78 2.30 6.03
CA GLN A 38 -7.93 2.43 7.23
C GLN A 38 -6.69 3.30 6.98
N TYR A 39 -6.05 3.15 5.82
CA TYR A 39 -4.94 4.00 5.40
C TYR A 39 -5.38 5.47 5.26
N TYR A 40 -6.56 5.73 4.69
CA TYR A 40 -7.10 7.09 4.59
C TYR A 40 -7.25 7.75 5.97
N GLU A 41 -7.86 7.05 6.93
CA GLU A 41 -8.06 7.56 8.29
C GLU A 41 -6.74 7.83 9.01
N ALA A 42 -5.76 6.94 8.86
CA ALA A 42 -4.46 7.05 9.54
C ALA A 42 -3.56 8.14 8.94
N GLU A 43 -3.47 8.23 7.60
CA GLU A 43 -2.42 9.00 6.92
C GLU A 43 -2.93 10.28 6.24
N ILE A 44 -4.25 10.42 6.02
CA ILE A 44 -4.81 11.48 5.15
C ILE A 44 -5.92 12.30 5.82
N GLY A 45 -6.82 11.66 6.57
CA GLY A 45 -8.11 12.21 7.00
C GLY A 45 -8.07 13.56 7.71
N ALA A 46 -6.96 13.88 8.40
CA ALA A 46 -6.78 15.15 9.12
C ALA A 46 -6.59 16.38 8.20
N GLY A 47 -6.29 16.21 6.91
CA GLY A 47 -5.91 17.29 6.00
C GLY A 47 -7.05 17.92 5.18
N PHE A 48 -8.25 17.32 5.16
CA PHE A 48 -9.33 17.74 4.25
C PHE A 48 -10.52 18.37 4.98
N ARG A 49 -11.07 19.46 4.42
CA ARG A 49 -12.29 20.11 4.91
C ARG A 49 -13.53 19.20 4.89
N LYS A 50 -13.55 18.24 3.95
CA LYS A 50 -14.58 17.21 3.84
C LYS A 50 -13.88 15.87 3.58
N PRO A 51 -13.81 15.00 4.59
CA PRO A 51 -13.24 13.68 4.40
C PRO A 51 -14.07 12.87 3.39
N ASP A 52 -13.39 12.18 2.48
CA ASP A 52 -13.98 11.27 1.51
C ASP A 52 -13.10 10.01 1.39
N PRO A 53 -13.44 8.94 2.11
CA PRO A 53 -12.64 7.73 2.13
C PRO A 53 -12.61 6.98 0.79
N GLU A 54 -13.59 7.20 -0.09
CA GLU A 54 -13.59 6.63 -1.44
C GLU A 54 -12.51 7.25 -2.34
N LEU A 55 -11.96 8.40 -1.94
CA LEU A 55 -10.93 9.12 -2.67
C LEU A 55 -9.68 8.27 -2.94
N VAL A 56 -9.29 7.40 -1.99
CA VAL A 56 -8.14 6.49 -2.17
C VAL A 56 -8.40 5.49 -3.29
N LEU A 57 -9.62 4.94 -3.38
CA LEU A 57 -9.99 3.98 -4.43
C LEU A 57 -10.24 4.65 -5.78
N ALA A 58 -10.67 5.91 -5.78
CA ALA A 58 -10.97 6.68 -6.99
C ALA A 58 -9.72 7.34 -7.62
N SER A 59 -8.65 7.56 -6.85
CA SER A 59 -7.44 8.25 -7.32
C SER A 59 -6.28 7.28 -7.57
N PRO A 60 -5.78 7.12 -8.81
CA PRO A 60 -4.65 6.24 -9.10
C PRO A 60 -3.40 6.55 -8.28
N ARG A 61 -3.15 7.84 -8.04
CA ARG A 61 -2.03 8.31 -7.24
C ARG A 61 -2.17 7.86 -5.78
N LEU A 62 -3.32 8.10 -5.16
CA LEU A 62 -3.53 7.75 -3.75
C LEU A 62 -3.62 6.24 -3.57
N PHE A 63 -4.26 5.52 -4.49
CA PHE A 63 -4.28 4.06 -4.48
C PHE A 63 -2.86 3.49 -4.56
N GLY A 64 -2.01 4.04 -5.44
CA GLY A 64 -0.59 3.68 -5.51
C GLY A 64 0.16 3.93 -4.20
N GLN A 65 -0.08 5.08 -3.55
CA GLN A 65 0.53 5.39 -2.25
C GLN A 65 0.07 4.45 -1.14
N TYR A 66 -1.23 4.18 -1.05
CA TYR A 66 -1.81 3.21 -0.12
C TYR A 66 -1.18 1.81 -0.28
N THR A 67 -1.11 1.32 -1.52
CA THR A 67 -0.56 -0.02 -1.78
C THR A 67 0.92 -0.07 -1.44
N LEU A 68 1.72 0.95 -1.80
CA LEU A 68 3.13 1.04 -1.39
C LEU A 68 3.30 1.12 0.13
N HIS A 69 2.48 1.92 0.82
CA HIS A 69 2.50 1.99 2.28
C HIS A 69 2.24 0.61 2.90
N SER A 70 1.27 -0.12 2.37
CA SER A 70 0.94 -1.49 2.79
C SER A 70 2.07 -2.49 2.49
N VAL A 71 2.79 -2.32 1.38
CA VAL A 71 3.96 -3.15 1.05
C VAL A 71 5.12 -2.83 2.01
N PHE A 72 5.43 -1.55 2.22
CA PHE A 72 6.56 -1.13 3.05
C PHE A 72 6.38 -1.43 4.53
N SER A 73 5.14 -1.53 5.03
CA SER A 73 4.89 -1.98 6.41
C SER A 73 5.30 -3.44 6.66
N THR A 74 5.54 -4.22 5.60
CA THR A 74 6.02 -5.61 5.70
C THR A 74 7.54 -5.73 5.64
N LEU A 75 8.26 -4.63 5.43
CA LEU A 75 9.73 -4.65 5.44
C LEU A 75 10.24 -5.10 6.81
N PRO A 76 11.33 -5.91 6.85
CA PRO A 76 11.94 -6.27 8.11
C PRO A 76 12.45 -5.04 8.86
N LEU A 77 12.29 -5.03 10.18
CA LEU A 77 12.90 -4.03 11.05
C LEU A 77 14.42 -4.10 10.89
N ARG A 78 15.07 -2.92 10.88
CA ARG A 78 16.53 -2.80 10.83
C ARG A 78 17.20 -3.33 12.09
#